data_AF-A0AAU9KXJ3-F1
#
_entry.id   AF-A0AAU9KXJ3-F1
#
_cell.length_a   1.000
_cell.length_b   1.000
_cell.length_c   1.000
_cell.angle_alpha   90.00
_cell.angle_beta   90.00
_cell.angle_gamma   90.00
#
_symmetry.space_group_name_H-M   'P 1'
#
loop_
_entity.id
_entity.type
_entity.pdbx_description
1 polymer ?
#
loop_
_entity_poly.entity_id
_entity_poly.type
_entity_poly.pdbx_seq_one_letter_code
_entity_poly.pdbx_strand_id
1 'polypeptide(L)'
;MASIPQSPSTGFAEDETKVLIESEARSTKKRRVSGRKRDPVWNHTTVFLDKRVVCNRCGVVIHRYGVAKVERVRNHFERKCPGVHDHMESLRNGQEDVTEIQTLVGIELSSKVLKSTSSGSNTNGNKSGAFKRKFAYWLYATGQSFDIAENELLLNALRVLRNDVVFPTKHELENELLDLEYTASRSKVTKAISGKKCCLTVENWVNAEGFSAITYGVICEGVSYYLEAKTAMTQDGRDELTPDEVEAVLGKEKKAEFYGIVTPTTSTLSKYTRKRIQKKHPRCAFFYGCVTNALTLLLSDVTSVLPWLEKIQISVNEMAQVFHGNYKLQMLAPGAEECETLEFPDSRSICASLEALLKHEKALHMIVARRDFVEASTPTEQEKLRRVQDFVLSESFAQDLVNSLAILRPLQQQLKHFQDDRPPLSHVFPCFVELLTVYSLKEWVSKKEKALITSCVTERLNAIYDDSHGVAYMLDPLYMGESFDETKKQEVKSFISRFCEHEGLSADTTLTQLEKLKTTVTELKQNNQAYWQLLQSGAVSLHDFWMERREQFPHLHQLAVAVFALSASSTCRAPSFGMQSFTVHSRFNRKLPPGQLHKLTHVFCNSREETSTSASQIL
;
A
#
# COMPACT_ATOMS: atom_id res chain seq x y z
N MET A 1 2.16 47.15 -45.46
CA MET A 1 3.36 48.00 -45.42
C MET A 1 4.59 47.12 -45.26
N ALA A 2 5.77 47.61 -45.62
CA ALA A 2 7.03 46.86 -45.67
C ALA A 2 7.72 46.78 -44.27
N SER A 3 8.80 46.01 -44.03
CA SER A 3 9.77 45.41 -44.96
C SER A 3 10.37 44.08 -44.46
N ILE A 4 10.88 43.28 -45.41
CA ILE A 4 12.00 42.33 -45.22
C ILE A 4 13.20 42.95 -46.00
N PRO A 5 14.46 42.76 -45.56
CA PRO A 5 15.33 41.74 -46.18
C PRO A 5 16.32 41.10 -45.18
N GLN A 6 17.14 40.06 -45.47
CA GLN A 6 17.12 38.89 -46.36
C GLN A 6 18.26 37.94 -45.89
N SER A 7 18.31 36.69 -46.37
CA SER A 7 19.48 35.78 -46.28
C SER A 7 20.46 36.03 -47.47
N PRO A 8 21.60 35.31 -47.65
CA PRO A 8 21.59 33.89 -48.04
C PRO A 8 22.52 32.97 -47.21
N SER A 9 23.39 32.17 -47.86
CA SER A 9 23.41 30.72 -47.58
C SER A 9 24.65 29.93 -48.06
N THR A 10 24.67 28.62 -47.72
CA THR A 10 25.28 27.47 -48.44
C THR A 10 26.77 27.48 -48.84
N GLY A 11 27.47 26.36 -48.52
CA GLY A 11 28.02 25.53 -49.61
C GLY A 11 29.44 24.95 -49.50
N PHE A 12 29.52 23.63 -49.22
CA PHE A 12 30.41 22.61 -49.83
C PHE A 12 31.96 22.65 -49.78
N ALA A 13 32.49 21.42 -49.90
CA ALA A 13 33.76 20.97 -50.48
C ALA A 13 34.94 20.58 -49.55
N GLU A 14 35.58 19.47 -49.96
CA GLU A 14 36.91 18.97 -49.55
C GLU A 14 38.04 19.82 -50.21
N ASP A 15 39.36 19.61 -50.08
CA ASP A 15 40.13 18.37 -49.96
C ASP A 15 41.64 18.61 -49.58
N GLU A 16 42.44 17.53 -49.61
CA GLU A 16 43.90 17.41 -49.72
C GLU A 16 44.84 17.86 -48.58
N THR A 17 45.21 16.84 -47.79
CA THR A 17 46.58 16.48 -47.37
C THR A 17 47.78 17.40 -47.64
N LYS A 18 48.65 17.53 -46.63
CA LYS A 18 50.11 17.37 -46.84
C LYS A 18 50.84 16.75 -45.64
N VAL A 19 51.89 15.98 -45.95
CA VAL A 19 52.75 15.24 -45.02
C VAL A 19 54.21 15.63 -45.28
N LEU A 20 55.03 15.71 -44.22
CA LEU A 20 56.50 15.51 -44.10
C LEU A 20 56.87 15.96 -42.65
N ILE A 21 57.53 15.25 -41.72
CA ILE A 21 58.58 14.21 -41.65
C ILE A 21 59.92 14.80 -41.17
N GLU A 22 60.39 14.28 -40.01
CA GLU A 22 61.76 14.33 -39.43
C GLU A 22 62.40 15.72 -39.15
N SER A 23 63.39 15.91 -38.26
CA SER A 23 64.15 15.05 -37.31
C SER A 23 64.31 15.82 -35.96
N GLU A 24 65.04 15.44 -34.91
CA GLU A 24 65.97 14.34 -34.56
C GLU A 24 65.80 14.02 -33.04
N ALA A 25 66.82 13.59 -32.28
CA ALA A 25 66.66 13.09 -30.92
C ALA A 25 67.90 13.25 -30.01
N ARG A 26 67.71 13.87 -28.84
CA ARG A 26 68.33 13.41 -27.56
C ARG A 26 67.74 14.11 -26.33
N SER A 27 67.16 13.33 -25.41
CA SER A 27 66.59 13.84 -24.15
C SER A 27 67.45 13.48 -22.94
N THR A 28 67.80 14.48 -22.12
CA THR A 28 68.59 14.28 -20.90
C THR A 28 67.71 14.16 -19.66
N LYS A 29 67.56 12.93 -19.17
CA LYS A 29 67.28 12.53 -17.77
C LYS A 29 66.04 13.13 -17.06
N LYS A 30 64.98 12.30 -17.06
CA LYS A 30 64.13 11.96 -15.89
C LYS A 30 63.35 13.09 -15.15
N ARG A 31 62.02 13.06 -15.32
CA ARG A 31 61.08 13.07 -14.19
C ARG A 31 60.04 11.96 -14.37
N ARG A 32 59.66 11.26 -13.29
CA ARG A 32 58.79 10.07 -13.35
C ARG A 32 57.32 10.47 -13.38
N VAL A 33 56.57 10.03 -14.40
CA VAL A 33 55.10 10.09 -14.39
C VAL A 33 54.54 8.82 -13.74
N SER A 34 53.64 8.98 -12.77
CA SER A 34 53.06 7.87 -12.01
C SER A 34 51.85 7.27 -12.75
N GLY A 35 52.06 6.15 -13.46
CA GLY A 35 50.95 5.33 -13.96
C GLY A 35 50.13 4.69 -12.84
N ARG A 36 48.88 4.30 -13.12
CA ARG A 36 48.03 3.54 -12.18
C ARG A 36 48.76 2.27 -11.71
N LYS A 37 48.65 1.94 -10.41
CA LYS A 37 49.08 0.64 -9.88
C LYS A 37 48.39 -0.48 -10.68
N ARG A 38 49.14 -1.49 -11.12
CA ARG A 38 48.54 -2.68 -11.75
C ARG A 38 47.75 -3.48 -10.72
N ASP A 39 46.65 -4.09 -11.14
CA ASP A 39 45.87 -5.01 -10.32
C ASP A 39 46.76 -6.18 -9.82
N PRO A 40 46.71 -6.58 -8.54
CA PRO A 40 47.50 -7.67 -8.00
C PRO A 40 47.38 -9.00 -8.76
N VAL A 41 46.26 -9.25 -9.46
CA VAL A 41 46.03 -10.50 -10.21
C VAL A 41 47.09 -10.74 -11.30
N TRP A 42 47.69 -9.67 -11.85
CA TRP A 42 48.76 -9.77 -12.85
C TRP A 42 50.03 -10.43 -12.31
N ASN A 43 50.25 -10.45 -10.99
CA ASN A 43 51.38 -11.14 -10.35
C ASN A 43 51.28 -12.68 -10.47
N HIS A 44 50.11 -13.21 -10.83
CA HIS A 44 49.88 -14.64 -11.03
C HIS A 44 49.83 -15.02 -12.52
N THR A 45 50.24 -14.12 -13.42
CA THR A 45 50.24 -14.35 -14.87
C THR A 45 51.55 -13.95 -15.55
N THR A 46 51.89 -14.66 -16.61
CA THR A 46 52.98 -14.31 -17.52
C THR A 46 52.39 -13.66 -18.77
N VAL A 47 52.89 -12.48 -19.14
CA VAL A 47 52.47 -11.77 -20.36
C VAL A 47 53.62 -11.81 -21.36
N PHE A 48 53.42 -12.52 -22.47
CA PHE A 48 54.41 -12.69 -23.52
C PHE A 48 54.41 -11.49 -24.49
N LEU A 49 55.52 -11.33 -25.22
CA LEU A 49 55.71 -10.22 -26.19
C LEU A 49 54.66 -10.23 -27.32
N ASP A 50 54.15 -11.41 -27.67
CA ASP A 50 53.04 -11.61 -28.63
C ASP A 50 51.64 -11.30 -28.05
N LYS A 51 51.59 -10.68 -26.87
CA LYS A 51 50.38 -10.28 -26.13
C LYS A 51 49.56 -11.45 -25.56
N ARG A 52 50.04 -12.70 -25.59
CA ARG A 52 49.44 -13.81 -24.82
C ARG A 52 49.59 -13.60 -23.33
N VAL A 53 48.51 -13.82 -22.59
CA VAL A 53 48.46 -13.84 -21.12
C VAL A 53 48.24 -15.29 -20.69
N VAL A 54 49.14 -15.84 -19.88
CA VAL A 54 49.11 -17.22 -19.39
C VAL A 54 48.99 -17.24 -17.87
N CYS A 55 48.19 -18.14 -17.33
CA CYS A 55 48.08 -18.36 -15.90
C CYS A 55 49.30 -19.13 -15.36
N ASN A 56 49.98 -18.58 -14.34
CA ASN A 56 51.16 -19.21 -13.74
C ASN A 56 50.83 -20.44 -12.85
N ARG A 57 49.53 -20.70 -12.58
CA ARG A 57 49.10 -21.88 -11.79
C ARG A 57 48.76 -23.10 -12.65
N CYS A 58 48.12 -22.90 -13.81
CA CYS A 58 47.59 -23.99 -14.64
C CYS A 58 48.07 -23.97 -16.10
N GLY A 59 48.95 -23.05 -16.50
CA GLY A 59 49.51 -22.98 -17.85
C GLY A 59 48.55 -22.54 -18.97
N VAL A 60 47.26 -22.35 -18.66
CA VAL A 60 46.23 -21.98 -19.65
C VAL A 60 46.42 -20.55 -20.15
N VAL A 61 46.34 -20.35 -21.47
CA VAL A 61 46.26 -19.03 -22.11
C VAL A 61 44.89 -18.41 -21.82
N ILE A 62 44.87 -17.35 -21.02
CA ILE A 62 43.64 -16.66 -20.62
C ILE A 62 43.08 -15.80 -21.78
N HIS A 63 43.95 -15.03 -22.45
CA HIS A 63 43.62 -14.27 -23.66
C HIS A 63 44.88 -13.78 -24.41
N ARG A 64 44.70 -13.13 -25.57
CA ARG A 64 45.78 -12.61 -26.44
C ARG A 64 45.76 -11.08 -26.60
N TYR A 65 45.52 -10.34 -25.51
CA TYR A 65 45.34 -8.87 -25.53
C TYR A 65 46.23 -8.11 -24.53
N GLY A 66 47.34 -8.72 -24.07
CA GLY A 66 48.27 -8.10 -23.13
C GLY A 66 47.59 -7.68 -21.81
N VAL A 67 48.01 -6.56 -21.22
CA VAL A 67 47.51 -6.08 -19.92
C VAL A 67 46.11 -5.43 -19.95
N ALA A 68 45.37 -5.50 -21.07
CA ALA A 68 44.19 -4.67 -21.31
C ALA A 68 42.82 -5.27 -20.88
N LYS A 69 42.77 -6.50 -20.33
CA LYS A 69 41.52 -7.19 -19.95
C LYS A 69 41.62 -7.93 -18.62
N VAL A 70 41.88 -7.18 -17.55
CA VAL A 70 42.07 -7.69 -16.18
C VAL A 70 40.89 -8.52 -15.66
N GLU A 71 39.67 -8.23 -16.10
CA GLU A 71 38.45 -8.93 -15.70
C GLU A 71 38.45 -10.39 -16.20
N ARG A 72 39.05 -10.64 -17.37
CA ARG A 72 39.21 -12.01 -17.91
C ARG A 72 40.22 -12.81 -17.10
N VAL A 73 41.27 -12.16 -16.61
CA VAL A 73 42.26 -12.76 -15.71
C VAL A 73 41.62 -13.07 -14.35
N ARG A 74 40.86 -12.13 -13.78
CA ARG A 74 40.17 -12.33 -12.50
C ARG A 74 39.13 -13.47 -12.58
N ASN A 75 38.24 -13.45 -13.58
CA ASN A 75 37.26 -14.51 -13.81
C ASN A 75 37.92 -15.89 -14.03
N HIS A 76 39.12 -15.95 -14.63
CA HIS A 76 39.87 -17.19 -14.71
C HIS A 76 40.28 -17.72 -13.33
N PHE A 77 40.85 -16.88 -12.45
CA PHE A 77 41.19 -17.30 -11.08
C PHE A 77 39.97 -17.59 -10.20
N GLU A 78 38.85 -16.88 -10.40
CA GLU A 78 37.62 -17.09 -9.64
C GLU A 78 36.83 -18.34 -10.05
N ARG A 79 36.90 -18.78 -11.33
CA ARG A 79 35.96 -19.76 -11.89
C ARG A 79 36.53 -20.80 -12.85
N LYS A 80 37.80 -20.71 -13.26
CA LYS A 80 38.38 -21.56 -14.34
C LYS A 80 39.82 -22.02 -14.11
N CYS A 81 40.36 -21.82 -12.92
CA CYS A 81 41.71 -22.24 -12.56
C CYS A 81 41.60 -23.46 -11.62
N PRO A 82 42.06 -24.66 -12.04
CA PRO A 82 42.13 -25.81 -11.12
C PRO A 82 43.02 -25.45 -9.90
N GLY A 83 42.67 -25.99 -8.72
CA GLY A 83 43.14 -25.47 -7.43
C GLY A 83 42.16 -24.54 -6.70
N VAL A 84 40.90 -24.44 -7.15
CA VAL A 84 39.78 -23.81 -6.40
C VAL A 84 38.67 -24.82 -6.06
N HIS A 85 38.58 -25.94 -6.78
CA HIS A 85 37.52 -26.95 -6.60
C HIS A 85 37.92 -28.20 -5.80
N ASP A 86 39.23 -28.45 -5.61
CA ASP A 86 39.77 -29.71 -5.05
C ASP A 86 39.50 -29.92 -3.54
N HIS A 87 38.63 -29.13 -2.92
CA HIS A 87 38.25 -29.23 -1.51
C HIS A 87 36.75 -29.51 -1.28
N MET A 88 35.97 -29.84 -2.33
CA MET A 88 34.53 -30.12 -2.21
C MET A 88 34.05 -31.51 -2.67
N GLU A 89 34.87 -32.30 -3.38
CA GLU A 89 34.44 -33.60 -3.93
C GLU A 89 34.93 -34.84 -3.14
N SER A 90 35.69 -34.67 -2.05
CA SER A 90 36.21 -35.78 -1.24
C SER A 90 35.28 -36.26 -0.10
N LEU A 91 34.01 -35.85 -0.09
CA LEU A 91 33.00 -36.26 0.92
C LEU A 91 31.68 -36.74 0.32
N ARG A 92 31.70 -37.24 -0.92
CA ARG A 92 30.57 -37.91 -1.58
C ARG A 92 31.03 -39.09 -2.44
N ASN A 93 31.28 -40.22 -1.79
CA ASN A 93 30.97 -41.60 -2.22
C ASN A 93 31.66 -42.58 -1.25
N GLY A 94 30.89 -43.42 -0.56
CA GLY A 94 31.42 -44.28 0.50
C GLY A 94 30.36 -45.06 1.26
N GLN A 95 29.79 -46.06 0.58
CA GLN A 95 28.94 -47.15 1.09
C GLN A 95 27.54 -46.81 1.63
N GLU A 96 26.57 -47.53 1.06
CA GLU A 96 25.28 -47.89 1.66
C GLU A 96 25.51 -49.09 2.62
N ASP A 97 24.72 -49.22 3.70
CA ASP A 97 23.68 -50.28 3.75
C ASP A 97 22.69 -50.17 4.94
N VAL A 98 21.54 -50.82 4.76
CA VAL A 98 20.36 -51.12 5.61
C VAL A 98 20.44 -50.98 7.16
N THR A 99 19.48 -50.25 7.76
CA THR A 99 18.47 -50.79 8.72
C THR A 99 17.26 -49.85 8.90
N GLU A 100 16.22 -50.27 9.65
CA GLU A 100 14.82 -49.80 9.55
C GLU A 100 14.21 -49.35 10.91
N ILE A 101 12.96 -48.85 10.90
CA ILE A 101 11.96 -48.72 12.01
C ILE A 101 11.68 -47.32 12.63
N GLN A 102 10.50 -46.79 12.24
CA GLN A 102 9.44 -46.04 13.00
C GLN A 102 9.71 -44.76 13.83
N THR A 103 9.12 -43.66 13.34
CA THR A 103 8.05 -42.84 13.97
C THR A 103 8.14 -42.41 15.45
N LEU A 104 8.29 -41.09 15.71
CA LEU A 104 7.31 -40.29 16.50
C LEU A 104 7.59 -38.76 16.47
N VAL A 105 6.63 -37.99 17.02
CA VAL A 105 6.52 -36.52 17.00
C VAL A 105 7.53 -35.82 17.89
N GLY A 106 8.05 -34.66 17.45
CA GLY A 106 8.78 -33.72 18.30
C GLY A 106 9.14 -32.42 17.57
N ILE A 107 8.51 -31.30 17.95
CA ILE A 107 8.90 -29.96 17.50
C ILE A 107 9.80 -29.33 18.56
N GLU A 108 11.06 -29.02 18.22
CA GLU A 108 11.83 -28.03 18.96
C GLU A 108 12.95 -27.42 18.11
N LEU A 109 13.06 -26.09 18.09
CA LEU A 109 14.20 -25.39 17.50
C LEU A 109 15.31 -25.27 18.55
N SER A 110 16.40 -26.02 18.39
CA SER A 110 17.59 -25.87 19.24
C SER A 110 18.85 -25.53 18.44
N SER A 111 19.52 -24.45 18.85
CA SER A 111 20.64 -23.83 18.16
C SER A 111 21.96 -24.58 18.42
N LYS A 112 22.51 -25.22 17.38
CA LYS A 112 23.82 -25.88 17.47
C LYS A 112 24.97 -24.93 17.09
N VAL A 113 25.62 -24.39 18.11
CA VAL A 113 26.95 -23.79 18.03
C VAL A 113 27.95 -24.83 17.50
N LEU A 114 28.76 -24.45 16.51
CA LEU A 114 29.95 -25.21 16.10
C LEU A 114 31.22 -24.40 16.34
N LYS A 115 32.30 -25.11 16.69
CA LYS A 115 33.49 -24.56 17.33
C LYS A 115 34.42 -23.84 16.35
N SER A 116 35.19 -22.91 16.90
CA SER A 116 36.27 -22.23 16.23
C SER A 116 37.40 -23.18 15.81
N THR A 117 37.87 -23.02 14.57
CA THR A 117 39.25 -23.36 14.17
C THR A 117 39.93 -22.10 13.67
N SER A 118 41.11 -21.79 14.18
CA SER A 118 41.77 -20.50 14.01
C SER A 118 42.60 -20.41 12.72
N SER A 119 42.21 -19.53 11.81
CA SER A 119 43.12 -18.91 10.84
C SER A 119 42.61 -17.51 10.51
N GLY A 120 43.46 -16.49 10.69
CA GLY A 120 43.01 -15.10 10.79
C GLY A 120 43.21 -14.27 9.53
N SER A 121 42.13 -13.81 8.90
CA SER A 121 42.06 -12.50 8.21
C SER A 121 40.62 -12.11 7.81
N ASN A 122 40.31 -10.80 7.89
CA ASN A 122 39.24 -10.11 7.15
C ASN A 122 37.78 -10.60 7.21
N THR A 123 37.24 -10.92 8.40
CA THR A 123 35.79 -11.09 8.61
C THR A 123 34.99 -9.76 8.72
N ASN A 124 35.65 -8.63 8.98
CA ASN A 124 34.97 -7.44 9.50
C ASN A 124 34.20 -6.63 8.43
N GLY A 125 34.64 -6.65 7.17
CA GLY A 125 33.98 -5.92 6.08
C GLY A 125 32.53 -6.37 5.88
N ASN A 126 32.29 -7.68 5.88
CA ASN A 126 30.94 -8.24 5.69
C ASN A 126 29.99 -7.86 6.85
N LYS A 127 30.48 -7.89 8.10
CA LYS A 127 29.70 -7.47 9.28
C LYS A 127 29.43 -5.96 9.30
N SER A 128 30.34 -5.13 8.79
CA SER A 128 30.13 -3.67 8.68
C SER A 128 29.06 -3.33 7.63
N GLY A 129 29.15 -3.92 6.43
CA GLY A 129 28.14 -3.73 5.37
C GLY A 129 26.74 -4.21 5.80
N ALA A 130 26.65 -5.38 6.45
CA ALA A 130 25.40 -5.90 6.98
C ALA A 130 24.77 -4.97 8.04
N PHE A 131 25.58 -4.39 8.93
CA PHE A 131 25.12 -3.38 9.90
C PHE A 131 24.61 -2.11 9.20
N LYS A 132 25.40 -1.50 8.31
CA LYS A 132 24.98 -0.30 7.55
C LYS A 132 23.65 -0.52 6.83
N ARG A 133 23.51 -1.67 6.16
CA ARG A 133 22.30 -2.06 5.43
C ARG A 133 21.08 -2.22 6.35
N LYS A 134 21.22 -2.86 7.51
CA LYS A 134 20.12 -3.00 8.48
C LYS A 134 19.75 -1.70 9.18
N PHE A 135 20.72 -0.83 9.46
CA PHE A 135 20.46 0.52 9.99
C PHE A 135 19.74 1.41 8.96
N ALA A 136 20.15 1.34 7.69
CA ALA A 136 19.46 2.00 6.59
C ALA A 136 18.01 1.51 6.44
N TYR A 137 17.78 0.19 6.44
CA TYR A 137 16.42 -0.38 6.40
C TYR A 137 15.55 0.11 7.57
N TRP A 138 16.09 0.19 8.79
CA TRP A 138 15.37 0.76 9.94
C TRP A 138 14.99 2.23 9.72
N LEU A 139 15.92 3.08 9.24
CA LEU A 139 15.63 4.49 8.91
C LEU A 139 14.52 4.60 7.85
N TYR A 140 14.62 3.82 6.76
CA TYR A 140 13.62 3.82 5.68
C TYR A 140 12.25 3.34 6.18
N ALA A 141 12.20 2.23 6.91
CA ALA A 141 10.97 1.60 7.38
C ALA A 141 10.23 2.42 8.44
N THR A 142 10.94 3.29 9.16
CA THR A 142 10.37 4.20 10.17
C THR A 142 10.23 5.64 9.67
N GLY A 143 10.63 5.94 8.43
CA GLY A 143 10.58 7.28 7.83
C GLY A 143 11.46 8.31 8.54
N GLN A 144 12.54 7.87 9.19
CA GLN A 144 13.39 8.67 10.07
C GLN A 144 14.44 9.46 9.29
N SER A 145 14.75 10.70 9.72
CA SER A 145 15.66 11.58 8.96
C SER A 145 17.08 11.03 8.90
N PHE A 146 17.71 11.11 7.72
CA PHE A 146 19.05 10.57 7.49
C PHE A 146 20.13 11.26 8.33
N ASP A 147 19.85 12.47 8.81
CA ASP A 147 20.70 13.24 9.73
C ASP A 147 20.90 12.52 11.09
N ILE A 148 20.09 11.51 11.42
CA ILE A 148 20.30 10.61 12.58
C ILE A 148 21.58 9.76 12.42
N ALA A 149 22.03 9.48 11.20
CA ALA A 149 23.30 8.80 10.96
C ALA A 149 24.54 9.66 11.29
N GLU A 150 24.34 10.95 11.55
CA GLU A 150 25.36 11.92 11.96
C GLU A 150 25.28 12.21 13.48
N ASN A 151 24.42 11.49 14.22
CA ASN A 151 24.22 11.67 15.66
C ASN A 151 25.30 10.97 16.51
N GLU A 152 26.26 11.76 17.03
CA GLU A 152 27.35 11.26 17.88
C GLU A 152 26.87 10.61 19.20
N LEU A 153 25.72 10.99 19.77
CA LEU A 153 25.22 10.33 21.00
C LEU A 153 24.79 8.89 20.70
N LEU A 154 24.08 8.68 19.60
CA LEU A 154 23.68 7.35 19.13
C LEU A 154 24.91 6.52 18.70
N LEU A 155 25.89 7.16 18.05
CA LEU A 155 27.13 6.50 17.66
C LEU A 155 27.94 6.06 18.88
N ASN A 156 28.06 6.91 19.91
CA ASN A 156 28.74 6.59 21.15
C ASN A 156 28.02 5.51 21.96
N ALA A 157 26.68 5.51 21.99
CA ALA A 157 25.90 4.42 22.58
C ALA A 157 26.18 3.06 21.90
N LEU A 158 26.29 3.02 20.57
CA LEU A 158 26.66 1.79 19.85
C LEU A 158 28.14 1.42 20.00
N ARG A 159 29.04 2.38 20.17
CA ARG A 159 30.47 2.13 20.44
C ARG A 159 30.68 1.36 21.75
N VAL A 160 29.83 1.54 22.77
CA VAL A 160 29.83 0.74 24.02
C VAL A 160 29.68 -0.77 23.72
N LEU A 161 28.84 -1.14 22.75
CA LEU A 161 28.69 -2.53 22.32
C LEU A 161 29.82 -2.98 21.38
N ARG A 162 30.31 -2.08 20.53
CA ARG A 162 31.37 -2.37 19.55
C ARG A 162 32.06 -1.08 19.06
N ASN A 163 33.31 -0.87 19.48
CA ASN A 163 34.09 0.33 19.17
C ASN A 163 34.30 0.61 17.66
N ASP A 164 34.32 -0.41 16.79
CA ASP A 164 34.47 -0.25 15.33
C ASP A 164 33.14 -0.15 14.56
N VAL A 165 32.06 0.28 15.23
CA VAL A 165 30.81 0.68 14.56
C VAL A 165 31.02 2.00 13.80
N VAL A 166 30.56 2.01 12.55
CA VAL A 166 30.57 3.18 11.66
C VAL A 166 29.20 3.21 10.97
N PHE A 167 28.50 4.35 11.08
CA PHE A 167 27.20 4.54 10.40
C PHE A 167 27.35 4.60 8.88
N PRO A 168 26.27 4.33 8.12
CA PRO A 168 26.23 4.71 6.71
C PRO A 168 26.24 6.24 6.60
N THR A 169 27.06 6.75 5.69
CA THR A 169 27.04 8.17 5.33
C THR A 169 25.72 8.53 4.66
N LYS A 170 25.35 9.81 4.71
CA LYS A 170 24.17 10.34 4.03
C LYS A 170 24.15 9.99 2.52
N HIS A 171 25.29 10.05 1.83
CA HIS A 171 25.40 9.62 0.44
C HIS A 171 25.13 8.11 0.22
N GLU A 172 25.57 7.23 1.13
CA GLU A 172 25.22 5.80 1.10
C GLU A 172 23.72 5.57 1.35
N LEU A 173 23.11 6.34 2.27
CA LEU A 173 21.68 6.30 2.57
C LEU A 173 20.79 6.84 1.44
N GLU A 174 21.27 7.81 0.68
CA GLU A 174 20.52 8.42 -0.43
C GLU A 174 20.65 7.63 -1.75
N ASN A 175 21.62 6.72 -1.86
CA ASN A 175 21.92 6.02 -3.11
C ASN A 175 22.08 4.50 -2.92
N GLU A 176 23.27 3.99 -2.63
CA GLU A 176 23.57 2.55 -2.70
C GLU A 176 22.68 1.69 -1.80
N LEU A 177 22.47 2.10 -0.53
CA LEU A 177 21.66 1.33 0.41
C LEU A 177 20.17 1.45 0.09
N LEU A 178 19.73 2.59 -0.46
CA LEU A 178 18.35 2.80 -0.89
C LEU A 178 18.02 1.97 -2.13
N ASP A 179 18.95 1.87 -3.08
CA ASP A 179 18.80 1.06 -4.29
C ASP A 179 18.79 -0.44 -3.96
N LEU A 180 19.60 -0.88 -2.99
CA LEU A 180 19.59 -2.26 -2.47
C LEU A 180 18.27 -2.61 -1.76
N GLU A 181 17.76 -1.73 -0.89
CA GLU A 181 16.48 -1.98 -0.20
C GLU A 181 15.26 -1.82 -1.11
N TYR A 182 15.26 -0.87 -2.06
CA TYR A 182 14.22 -0.76 -3.07
C TYR A 182 14.18 -2.00 -3.96
N THR A 183 15.33 -2.50 -4.42
CA THR A 183 15.41 -3.72 -5.23
C THR A 183 14.95 -4.95 -4.45
N ALA A 184 15.32 -5.06 -3.17
CA ALA A 184 14.84 -6.13 -2.29
C ALA A 184 13.33 -6.04 -2.03
N SER A 185 12.82 -4.84 -1.73
CA SER A 185 11.40 -4.55 -1.49
C SER A 185 10.56 -4.89 -2.73
N ARG A 186 10.92 -4.42 -3.93
CA ARG A 186 10.24 -4.83 -5.18
C ARG A 186 10.33 -6.33 -5.43
N SER A 187 11.49 -6.96 -5.20
CA SER A 187 11.62 -8.41 -5.36
C SER A 187 10.72 -9.19 -4.40
N LYS A 188 10.50 -8.68 -3.17
CA LYS A 188 9.52 -9.23 -2.21
C LYS A 188 8.09 -9.07 -2.74
N VAL A 189 7.69 -7.86 -3.14
CA VAL A 189 6.33 -7.57 -3.64
C VAL A 189 6.01 -8.39 -4.89
N THR A 190 6.84 -8.32 -5.94
CA THR A 190 6.64 -9.10 -7.17
C THR A 190 6.63 -10.62 -6.90
N LYS A 191 7.42 -11.13 -5.93
CA LYS A 191 7.33 -12.54 -5.52
C LYS A 191 6.01 -12.85 -4.81
N ALA A 192 5.52 -11.95 -3.95
CA ALA A 192 4.32 -12.17 -3.15
C ALA A 192 3.03 -12.25 -3.98
N ILE A 193 2.96 -11.53 -5.10
CA ILE A 193 1.81 -11.45 -6.02
C ILE A 193 1.93 -12.34 -7.28
N SER A 194 3.12 -12.87 -7.57
CA SER A 194 3.38 -13.66 -8.79
C SER A 194 2.58 -14.97 -8.81
N GLY A 195 1.77 -15.17 -9.85
CA GLY A 195 0.95 -16.37 -10.04
C GLY A 195 -0.31 -16.44 -9.18
N LYS A 196 -0.70 -15.32 -8.56
CA LYS A 196 -1.88 -15.23 -7.69
C LYS A 196 -2.93 -14.28 -8.26
N LYS A 197 -4.17 -14.48 -7.82
CA LYS A 197 -5.29 -13.59 -8.11
C LYS A 197 -5.14 -12.29 -7.33
N CYS A 198 -5.23 -11.17 -8.03
CA CYS A 198 -4.95 -9.84 -7.50
C CYS A 198 -6.05 -8.84 -7.83
N CYS A 199 -6.27 -7.90 -6.91
CA CYS A 199 -7.06 -6.70 -7.13
C CYS A 199 -6.12 -5.48 -7.13
N LEU A 200 -6.15 -4.66 -8.19
CA LEU A 200 -5.45 -3.37 -8.19
C LEU A 200 -6.29 -2.37 -7.38
N THR A 201 -5.70 -1.73 -6.38
CA THR A 201 -6.34 -0.63 -5.66
C THR A 201 -5.87 0.71 -6.21
N VAL A 202 -6.79 1.66 -6.37
CA VAL A 202 -6.44 3.07 -6.57
C VAL A 202 -7.09 3.92 -5.49
N GLU A 203 -6.26 4.60 -4.72
CA GLU A 203 -6.63 5.54 -3.67
C GLU A 203 -6.28 6.95 -4.15
N ASN A 204 -7.26 7.85 -4.24
CA ASN A 204 -7.00 9.28 -4.37
C ASN A 204 -7.06 9.89 -2.96
N TRP A 205 -5.96 10.49 -2.52
CA TRP A 205 -5.84 11.12 -1.21
C TRP A 205 -5.49 12.59 -1.38
N VAL A 206 -6.19 13.48 -0.66
CA VAL A 206 -5.97 14.93 -0.69
C VAL A 206 -5.90 15.45 0.74
N ASN A 207 -4.95 16.34 1.04
CA ASN A 207 -4.85 16.99 2.35
C ASN A 207 -5.42 18.42 2.34
N ALA A 208 -5.59 19.00 3.53
CA ALA A 208 -6.09 20.37 3.70
C ALA A 208 -5.14 21.47 3.15
N GLU A 209 -3.89 21.12 2.82
CA GLU A 209 -2.89 22.01 2.20
C GLU A 209 -2.93 21.96 0.66
N GLY A 210 -3.80 21.13 0.07
CA GLY A 210 -3.96 20.97 -1.39
C GLY A 210 -3.01 19.95 -2.04
N PHE A 211 -2.19 19.23 -1.28
CA PHE A 211 -1.40 18.11 -1.80
C PHE A 211 -2.33 16.95 -2.17
N SER A 212 -2.22 16.46 -3.40
CA SER A 212 -2.93 15.27 -3.88
C SER A 212 -1.96 14.14 -4.20
N ALA A 213 -2.31 12.91 -3.82
CA ALA A 213 -1.62 11.69 -4.21
C ALA A 213 -2.61 10.65 -4.71
N ILE A 214 -2.50 10.29 -5.99
CA ILE A 214 -3.10 9.08 -6.54
C ILE A 214 -2.11 7.94 -6.29
N THR A 215 -2.48 6.99 -5.45
CA THR A 215 -1.62 5.85 -5.10
C THR A 215 -2.21 4.54 -5.62
N TYR A 216 -1.32 3.69 -6.12
CA TYR A 216 -1.62 2.39 -6.70
C TYR A 216 -1.08 1.31 -5.77
N GLY A 217 -1.99 0.48 -5.26
CA GLY A 217 -1.67 -0.71 -4.48
C GLY A 217 -2.15 -1.98 -5.17
N VAL A 218 -1.80 -3.13 -4.60
CA VAL A 218 -2.35 -4.42 -4.98
C VAL A 218 -2.72 -5.22 -3.74
N ILE A 219 -3.96 -5.71 -3.71
CA ILE A 219 -4.44 -6.63 -2.69
C ILE A 219 -4.41 -8.06 -3.25
N CYS A 220 -3.87 -8.97 -2.44
CA CYS A 220 -3.74 -10.38 -2.77
C CYS A 220 -3.74 -11.20 -1.47
N GLU A 221 -4.58 -12.22 -1.36
CA GLU A 221 -4.74 -13.05 -0.14
C GLU A 221 -4.97 -12.22 1.14
N GLY A 222 -5.70 -11.09 1.02
CA GLY A 222 -5.97 -10.15 2.12
C GLY A 222 -4.81 -9.22 2.50
N VAL A 223 -3.61 -9.45 1.98
CA VAL A 223 -2.40 -8.63 2.20
C VAL A 223 -2.35 -7.47 1.20
N SER A 224 -1.82 -6.31 1.60
CA SER A 224 -1.92 -5.06 0.83
C SER A 224 -0.53 -4.46 0.52
N TYR A 225 -0.07 -4.55 -0.73
CA TYR A 225 1.24 -4.06 -1.15
C TYR A 225 1.13 -2.71 -1.89
N TYR A 226 2.10 -1.82 -1.68
CA TYR A 226 2.24 -0.56 -2.40
C TYR A 226 3.05 -0.77 -3.68
N LEU A 227 2.58 -0.23 -4.81
CA LEU A 227 3.30 -0.27 -6.08
C LEU A 227 3.91 1.10 -6.45
N GLU A 228 3.08 2.15 -6.45
CA GLU A 228 3.47 3.46 -6.98
C GLU A 228 2.55 4.59 -6.48
N ALA A 229 3.02 5.83 -6.53
CA ALA A 229 2.19 7.01 -6.32
C ALA A 229 2.53 8.09 -7.36
N LYS A 230 1.50 8.80 -7.82
CA LYS A 230 1.59 10.04 -8.58
C LYS A 230 1.12 11.18 -7.68
N THR A 231 2.04 12.04 -7.28
CA THR A 231 1.78 13.19 -6.39
C THR A 231 1.71 14.48 -7.20
N ALA A 232 0.70 15.31 -6.95
CA ALA A 232 0.54 16.64 -7.52
C ALA A 232 0.51 17.71 -6.42
N MET A 233 1.15 18.86 -6.70
CA MET A 233 1.18 20.04 -5.80
C MET A 233 0.09 21.06 -6.15
N THR A 234 -0.84 20.68 -7.03
CA THR A 234 -1.99 21.45 -7.50
C THR A 234 -3.17 20.51 -7.70
N GLN A 235 -4.40 21.03 -7.58
CA GLN A 235 -5.59 20.33 -8.07
C GLN A 235 -5.60 20.30 -9.60
N ASP A 236 -4.82 19.40 -10.18
CA ASP A 236 -5.19 18.77 -11.44
C ASP A 236 -6.53 18.04 -11.19
N GLY A 237 -7.65 18.68 -11.57
CA GLY A 237 -9.01 18.14 -11.40
C GLY A 237 -9.32 16.95 -12.32
N ARG A 238 -8.48 15.90 -12.24
CA ARG A 238 -8.66 14.64 -12.95
C ARG A 238 -9.42 13.66 -12.08
N ASP A 239 -10.75 13.76 -12.15
CA ASP A 239 -11.64 12.74 -11.61
C ASP A 239 -11.49 11.39 -12.33
N GLU A 240 -11.00 11.39 -13.59
CA GLU A 240 -10.70 10.20 -14.39
C GLU A 240 -9.19 9.94 -14.55
N LEU A 241 -8.78 8.68 -14.39
CA LEU A 241 -7.42 8.20 -14.68
C LEU A 241 -7.23 7.91 -16.16
N THR A 242 -6.07 8.26 -16.72
CA THR A 242 -5.80 7.92 -18.13
C THR A 242 -5.48 6.43 -18.29
N PRO A 243 -5.81 5.81 -19.44
CA PRO A 243 -5.50 4.39 -19.65
C PRO A 243 -4.01 4.09 -19.61
N ASP A 244 -3.18 5.03 -20.09
CA ASP A 244 -1.73 4.88 -20.15
C ASP A 244 -1.08 4.82 -18.75
N GLU A 245 -1.65 5.50 -17.75
CA GLU A 245 -1.20 5.41 -16.35
C GLU A 245 -1.50 4.03 -15.75
N VAL A 246 -2.74 3.55 -15.88
CA VAL A 246 -3.15 2.26 -15.30
C VAL A 246 -2.45 1.09 -16.02
N GLU A 247 -2.31 1.15 -17.35
CA GLU A 247 -1.52 0.17 -18.10
C GLU A 247 -0.02 0.20 -17.74
N ALA A 248 0.55 1.36 -17.39
CA ALA A 248 1.95 1.45 -16.97
C ALA A 248 2.18 0.78 -15.61
N VAL A 249 1.20 0.81 -14.71
CA VAL A 249 1.25 0.09 -13.42
C VAL A 249 1.08 -1.41 -13.65
N LEU A 250 0.00 -1.84 -14.32
CA LEU A 250 -0.26 -3.25 -14.63
C LEU A 250 0.88 -3.88 -15.44
N GLY A 251 1.48 -3.12 -16.36
CA GLY A 251 2.60 -3.54 -17.20
C GLY A 251 3.94 -3.72 -16.48
N LYS A 252 4.09 -3.24 -15.24
CA LYS A 252 5.26 -3.50 -14.38
C LYS A 252 5.19 -4.88 -13.74
N GLU A 253 4.02 -5.30 -13.28
CA GLU A 253 3.81 -6.54 -12.52
C GLU A 253 3.24 -7.69 -13.37
N LYS A 254 3.87 -7.96 -14.51
CA LYS A 254 3.44 -8.94 -15.54
C LYS A 254 3.26 -10.41 -15.09
N LYS A 255 3.52 -10.70 -13.81
CA LYS A 255 3.34 -12.03 -13.20
C LYS A 255 2.12 -12.12 -12.28
N ALA A 256 1.51 -11.00 -11.92
CA ALA A 256 0.29 -10.97 -11.11
C ALA A 256 -0.94 -11.20 -12.00
N GLU A 257 -1.93 -11.95 -11.50
CA GLU A 257 -3.17 -12.19 -12.23
C GLU A 257 -4.25 -11.20 -11.76
N PHE A 258 -4.25 -10.01 -12.34
CA PHE A 258 -5.25 -8.99 -12.02
C PHE A 258 -6.63 -9.40 -12.54
N TYR A 259 -7.58 -9.58 -11.61
CA TYR A 259 -9.00 -9.89 -11.92
C TYR A 259 -9.90 -8.66 -11.86
N GLY A 260 -9.52 -7.62 -11.11
CA GLY A 260 -10.28 -6.39 -11.04
C GLY A 260 -9.51 -5.18 -10.51
N ILE A 261 -10.13 -4.02 -10.64
CA ILE A 261 -9.64 -2.73 -10.13
C ILE A 261 -10.71 -2.10 -9.25
N VAL A 262 -10.33 -1.67 -8.05
CA VAL A 262 -11.16 -0.84 -7.16
C VAL A 262 -10.65 0.59 -7.13
N THR A 263 -11.55 1.53 -7.42
CA THR A 263 -11.27 2.98 -7.47
C THR A 263 -12.19 3.74 -6.50
N PRO A 264 -11.98 5.04 -6.20
CA PRO A 264 -12.84 5.77 -5.27
C PRO A 264 -14.32 5.75 -5.68
N THR A 265 -14.60 5.92 -6.97
CA THR A 265 -15.91 5.72 -7.61
C THR A 265 -15.75 4.96 -8.92
N THR A 266 -16.85 4.46 -9.48
CA THR A 266 -16.88 3.84 -10.82
C THR A 266 -16.52 4.83 -11.94
N SER A 267 -16.77 6.13 -11.75
CA SER A 267 -16.46 7.19 -12.71
C SER A 267 -14.97 7.44 -12.90
N THR A 268 -14.12 7.04 -11.93
CA THR A 268 -12.66 7.17 -12.01
C THR A 268 -12.01 6.40 -13.18
N LEU A 269 -12.72 5.42 -13.76
CA LEU A 269 -12.31 4.69 -14.95
C LEU A 269 -13.45 4.70 -15.99
N SER A 270 -13.33 5.51 -17.04
CA SER A 270 -14.34 5.55 -18.10
C SER A 270 -14.50 4.20 -18.82
N LYS A 271 -15.65 4.05 -19.49
CA LYS A 271 -15.96 2.89 -20.33
C LYS A 271 -14.93 2.66 -21.46
N TYR A 272 -14.17 3.68 -21.86
CA TYR A 272 -13.04 3.53 -22.78
C TYR A 272 -11.82 2.92 -22.08
N THR A 273 -11.40 3.52 -20.96
CA THR A 273 -10.27 3.06 -20.14
C THR A 273 -10.42 1.60 -19.72
N ARG A 274 -11.60 1.20 -19.19
CA ARG A 274 -11.91 -0.20 -18.83
C ARG A 274 -11.74 -1.17 -20.00
N LYS A 275 -12.37 -0.88 -21.16
CA LYS A 275 -12.28 -1.71 -22.37
C LYS A 275 -10.84 -1.82 -22.90
N ARG A 276 -10.06 -0.75 -22.81
CA ARG A 276 -8.66 -0.73 -23.24
C ARG A 276 -7.79 -1.61 -22.33
N ILE A 277 -7.99 -1.53 -21.00
CA ILE A 277 -7.33 -2.41 -20.02
C ILE A 277 -7.71 -3.87 -20.27
N GLN A 278 -9.00 -4.20 -20.36
CA GLN A 278 -9.49 -5.56 -20.58
C GLN A 278 -8.93 -6.18 -21.87
N LYS A 279 -8.76 -5.38 -22.94
CA LYS A 279 -8.12 -5.85 -24.19
C LYS A 279 -6.65 -6.27 -24.01
N LYS A 280 -5.92 -5.71 -23.03
CA LYS A 280 -4.53 -6.08 -22.72
C LYS A 280 -4.41 -7.10 -21.58
N HIS A 281 -5.38 -7.12 -20.67
CA HIS A 281 -5.45 -7.98 -19.50
C HIS A 281 -6.83 -8.65 -19.43
N PRO A 282 -7.10 -9.71 -20.24
CA PRO A 282 -8.47 -10.23 -20.42
C PRO A 282 -9.16 -10.74 -19.15
N ARG A 283 -8.38 -11.25 -18.17
CA ARG A 283 -8.89 -11.67 -16.85
C ARG A 283 -9.34 -10.50 -15.97
N CYS A 284 -8.90 -9.27 -16.24
CA CYS A 284 -9.29 -8.07 -15.51
C CYS A 284 -10.69 -7.61 -15.97
N ALA A 285 -11.71 -8.30 -15.47
CA ALA A 285 -13.11 -8.12 -15.86
C ALA A 285 -13.89 -7.12 -14.99
N PHE A 286 -13.43 -6.87 -13.75
CA PHE A 286 -14.19 -6.13 -12.73
C PHE A 286 -13.65 -4.70 -12.51
N PHE A 287 -14.51 -3.68 -12.52
CA PHE A 287 -14.08 -2.27 -12.44
C PHE A 287 -15.05 -1.43 -11.58
N TYR A 288 -14.84 -1.40 -10.26
CA TYR A 288 -15.87 -1.01 -9.29
C TYR A 288 -15.40 0.04 -8.28
N GLY A 289 -16.35 0.68 -7.60
CA GLY A 289 -16.05 1.73 -6.62
C GLY A 289 -15.80 1.20 -5.20
N CYS A 290 -15.12 2.01 -4.40
CA CYS A 290 -14.69 1.72 -3.04
C CYS A 290 -15.79 2.01 -2.01
N VAL A 291 -16.19 0.99 -1.23
CA VAL A 291 -17.28 1.12 -0.25
C VAL A 291 -16.92 2.07 0.91
N THR A 292 -15.69 2.05 1.41
CA THR A 292 -15.27 2.94 2.53
C THR A 292 -15.25 4.41 2.09
N ASN A 293 -14.84 4.69 0.85
CA ASN A 293 -14.94 6.01 0.25
C ASN A 293 -16.41 6.45 0.11
N ALA A 294 -17.28 5.58 -0.41
CA ALA A 294 -18.70 5.88 -0.54
C ALA A 294 -19.39 6.16 0.81
N LEU A 295 -19.11 5.37 1.85
CA LEU A 295 -19.67 5.55 3.19
C LEU A 295 -19.10 6.81 3.89
N THR A 296 -17.84 7.16 3.65
CA THR A 296 -17.22 8.40 4.15
C THR A 296 -17.84 9.63 3.48
N LEU A 297 -18.07 9.60 2.17
CA LEU A 297 -18.78 10.67 1.46
C LEU A 297 -20.25 10.74 1.88
N LEU A 298 -20.92 9.59 2.07
CA LEU A 298 -22.31 9.51 2.50
C LEU A 298 -22.56 10.10 3.90
N LEU A 299 -21.59 9.99 4.82
CA LEU A 299 -21.63 10.74 6.08
C LEU A 299 -21.68 12.25 5.85
N SER A 300 -20.83 12.77 4.96
CA SER A 300 -20.81 14.20 4.60
C SER A 300 -22.10 14.64 3.88
N ASP A 301 -22.60 13.82 2.96
CA ASP A 301 -23.85 14.10 2.25
C ASP A 301 -25.02 14.20 3.22
N VAL A 302 -25.19 13.20 4.10
CA VAL A 302 -26.29 13.15 5.07
C VAL A 302 -26.21 14.29 6.09
N THR A 303 -25.02 14.74 6.47
CA THR A 303 -24.86 15.95 7.27
C THR A 303 -25.28 17.22 6.50
N SER A 304 -24.83 17.39 5.26
CA SER A 304 -25.13 18.61 4.46
C SER A 304 -26.57 18.69 3.94
N VAL A 305 -27.22 17.55 3.63
CA VAL A 305 -28.59 17.51 3.07
C VAL A 305 -29.68 17.77 4.12
N LEU A 306 -29.31 17.79 5.41
CA LEU A 306 -30.18 18.02 6.55
C LEU A 306 -29.76 19.34 7.23
N PRO A 307 -30.40 20.49 6.94
CA PRO A 307 -29.91 21.80 7.38
C PRO A 307 -29.78 22.00 8.90
N TRP A 308 -30.52 21.24 9.71
CA TRP A 308 -30.34 21.23 11.16
C TRP A 308 -29.05 20.49 11.56
N LEU A 309 -28.74 19.37 10.91
CA LEU A 309 -27.55 18.56 11.19
C LEU A 309 -26.27 19.25 10.70
N GLU A 310 -26.33 19.94 9.55
CA GLU A 310 -25.28 20.84 9.08
C GLU A 310 -25.01 21.96 10.11
N LYS A 311 -26.07 22.62 10.61
CA LYS A 311 -25.94 23.64 11.65
C LYS A 311 -25.29 23.08 12.93
N ILE A 312 -25.70 21.89 13.40
CA ILE A 312 -25.08 21.23 14.54
C ILE A 312 -23.60 20.94 14.27
N GLN A 313 -23.24 20.41 13.10
CA GLN A 313 -21.84 20.16 12.74
C GLN A 313 -21.00 21.46 12.77
N ILE A 314 -21.54 22.57 12.26
CA ILE A 314 -20.88 23.88 12.30
C ILE A 314 -20.67 24.33 13.75
N SER A 315 -21.70 24.29 14.60
CA SER A 315 -21.58 24.70 16.01
C SER A 315 -20.64 23.80 16.83
N VAL A 316 -20.60 22.49 16.54
CA VAL A 316 -19.65 21.53 17.12
C VAL A 316 -18.22 21.84 16.68
N ASN A 317 -18.00 22.21 15.41
CA ASN A 317 -16.70 22.63 14.90
C ASN A 317 -16.24 23.98 15.46
N GLU A 318 -17.13 24.98 15.60
CA GLU A 318 -16.79 26.26 16.26
C GLU A 318 -16.42 26.03 17.74
N MET A 319 -17.16 25.18 18.46
CA MET A 319 -16.84 24.80 19.83
C MET A 319 -15.48 24.09 19.92
N ALA A 320 -15.22 23.10 19.07
CA ALA A 320 -13.94 22.40 19.04
C ALA A 320 -12.77 23.36 18.79
N GLN A 321 -12.92 24.34 17.89
CA GLN A 321 -11.92 25.39 17.65
C GLN A 321 -11.70 26.29 18.88
N VAL A 322 -12.77 26.69 19.58
CA VAL A 322 -12.69 27.51 20.80
C VAL A 322 -11.94 26.78 21.92
N PHE A 323 -12.26 25.51 22.17
CA PHE A 323 -11.61 24.74 23.23
C PHE A 323 -10.16 24.35 22.86
N HIS A 324 -9.87 23.99 21.60
CA HIS A 324 -8.49 23.74 21.15
C HIS A 324 -7.62 25.02 21.12
N GLY A 325 -8.22 26.17 20.83
CA GLY A 325 -7.51 27.46 20.76
C GLY A 325 -7.22 28.10 22.12
N ASN A 326 -7.87 27.67 23.21
CA ASN A 326 -7.78 28.33 24.52
C ASN A 326 -7.33 27.37 25.63
N TYR A 327 -6.03 27.40 25.93
CA TYR A 327 -5.39 26.63 27.01
C TYR A 327 -6.06 26.82 28.39
N LYS A 328 -6.65 28.00 28.68
CA LYS A 328 -7.38 28.20 29.94
C LYS A 328 -8.66 27.35 29.99
N LEU A 329 -9.36 27.17 28.87
CA LEU A 329 -10.56 26.33 28.82
C LEU A 329 -10.21 24.84 28.90
N GLN A 330 -9.08 24.42 28.32
CA GLN A 330 -8.54 23.06 28.48
C GLN A 330 -8.26 22.74 29.95
N MET A 331 -7.61 23.67 30.66
CA MET A 331 -7.31 23.54 32.10
C MET A 331 -8.54 23.71 33.02
N LEU A 332 -9.68 24.18 32.49
CA LEU A 332 -10.95 24.35 33.23
C LEU A 332 -11.97 23.24 32.93
N ALA A 333 -11.68 22.36 31.98
CA ALA A 333 -12.44 21.15 31.77
C ALA A 333 -12.19 20.19 32.95
N PRO A 334 -13.21 19.79 33.73
CA PRO A 334 -12.99 19.00 34.95
C PRO A 334 -12.42 17.62 34.63
N GLY A 335 -11.18 17.39 35.03
CA GLY A 335 -10.69 16.05 35.30
C GLY A 335 -11.47 15.49 36.48
N ALA A 336 -12.51 14.71 36.19
CA ALA A 336 -13.05 13.76 37.17
C ALA A 336 -11.94 12.75 37.52
N GLU A 337 -12.01 12.21 38.73
CA GLU A 337 -10.96 11.45 39.41
C GLU A 337 -10.27 10.39 38.54
N GLU A 338 -8.94 10.29 38.69
CA GLU A 338 -8.02 9.37 37.99
C GLU A 338 -7.71 9.62 36.50
N CYS A 339 -6.81 10.59 36.27
CA CYS A 339 -5.76 10.54 35.24
C CYS A 339 -6.12 10.49 33.73
N GLU A 340 -7.32 10.88 33.31
CA GLU A 340 -7.53 11.30 31.91
C GLU A 340 -7.45 12.83 31.78
N THR A 341 -6.53 13.32 30.94
CA THR A 341 -6.58 14.71 30.47
C THR A 341 -7.75 14.82 29.51
N LEU A 342 -8.55 15.89 29.54
CA LEU A 342 -9.70 16.02 28.66
C LEU A 342 -9.26 16.33 27.22
N GLU A 343 -8.87 15.28 26.49
CA GLU A 343 -8.68 15.32 25.04
C GLU A 343 -10.05 15.57 24.39
N PHE A 344 -10.36 16.86 24.20
CA PHE A 344 -11.44 17.31 23.34
C PHE A 344 -11.22 16.66 21.97
N PRO A 345 -12.16 15.88 21.42
CA PRO A 345 -11.84 14.92 20.39
C PRO A 345 -11.33 15.57 19.11
N ASP A 346 -10.21 15.03 18.63
CA ASP A 346 -9.62 15.31 17.34
C ASP A 346 -10.71 15.20 16.25
N SER A 347 -10.89 16.24 15.44
CA SER A 347 -12.11 16.49 14.64
C SER A 347 -12.33 15.57 13.43
N ARG A 348 -11.70 14.39 13.45
CA ARG A 348 -11.62 13.40 12.36
C ARG A 348 -12.84 12.49 12.26
N SER A 349 -13.70 12.43 13.27
CA SER A 349 -15.02 11.79 13.21
C SER A 349 -16.07 12.64 13.90
N ILE A 350 -17.08 13.05 13.14
CA ILE A 350 -18.24 13.81 13.63
C ILE A 350 -18.94 13.05 14.76
N CYS A 351 -19.06 11.72 14.65
CA CYS A 351 -19.69 10.90 15.69
C CYS A 351 -18.89 10.92 17.00
N ALA A 352 -17.56 10.80 16.94
CA ALA A 352 -16.71 10.89 18.13
C ALA A 352 -16.79 12.28 18.79
N SER A 353 -16.86 13.36 17.97
CA SER A 353 -17.10 14.71 18.48
C SER A 353 -18.43 14.83 19.21
N LEU A 354 -19.54 14.40 18.60
CA LEU A 354 -20.87 14.42 19.20
C LEU A 354 -20.95 13.58 20.49
N GLU A 355 -20.32 12.39 20.51
CA GLU A 355 -20.31 11.49 21.68
C GLU A 355 -19.51 12.05 22.85
N ALA A 356 -18.38 12.70 22.61
CA ALA A 356 -17.61 13.35 23.69
C ALA A 356 -18.32 14.60 24.24
N LEU A 357 -19.07 15.35 23.42
CA LEU A 357 -19.87 16.47 23.91
C LEU A 357 -20.99 16.00 24.84
N LEU A 358 -21.65 14.88 24.53
CA LEU A 358 -22.61 14.25 25.43
C LEU A 358 -21.94 13.68 26.70
N LYS A 359 -20.78 13.01 26.61
CA LYS A 359 -20.02 12.52 27.78
C LYS A 359 -19.73 13.65 28.79
N HIS A 360 -19.47 14.86 28.29
CA HIS A 360 -19.05 16.01 29.11
C HIS A 360 -20.11 17.13 29.21
N GLU A 361 -21.38 16.85 28.88
CA GLU A 361 -22.48 17.83 28.82
C GLU A 361 -22.51 18.77 30.05
N LYS A 362 -22.50 18.21 31.26
CA LYS A 362 -22.55 18.96 32.53
C LYS A 362 -21.32 19.83 32.75
N ALA A 363 -20.13 19.36 32.34
CA ALA A 363 -18.89 20.12 32.41
C ALA A 363 -18.92 21.31 31.45
N LEU A 364 -19.36 21.09 30.21
CA LEU A 364 -19.51 22.15 29.21
C LEU A 364 -20.46 23.25 29.69
N HIS A 365 -21.64 22.87 30.21
CA HIS A 365 -22.58 23.82 30.83
C HIS A 365 -21.93 24.66 31.93
N MET A 366 -21.20 24.04 32.88
CA MET A 366 -20.52 24.76 33.97
C MET A 366 -19.43 25.73 33.45
N ILE A 367 -18.76 25.41 32.35
CA ILE A 367 -17.72 26.26 31.75
C ILE A 367 -18.37 27.45 31.02
N VAL A 368 -19.34 27.21 30.14
CA VAL A 368 -19.95 28.28 29.33
C VAL A 368 -20.85 29.21 30.15
N ALA A 369 -21.45 28.73 31.25
CA ALA A 369 -22.32 29.55 32.11
C ALA A 369 -21.54 30.61 32.93
N ARG A 370 -20.20 30.60 32.89
CA ARG A 370 -19.39 31.61 33.58
C ARG A 370 -19.47 32.95 32.87
N ARG A 371 -19.51 34.03 33.66
CA ARG A 371 -19.57 35.41 33.13
C ARG A 371 -18.32 35.82 32.34
N ASP A 372 -17.17 35.23 32.66
CA ASP A 372 -15.89 35.48 31.97
C ASP A 372 -15.70 34.61 30.71
N PHE A 373 -16.60 33.66 30.40
CA PHE A 373 -16.49 32.82 29.21
C PHE A 373 -16.53 33.62 27.89
N VAL A 374 -17.24 34.75 27.88
CA VAL A 374 -17.43 35.64 26.72
C VAL A 374 -16.45 36.85 26.75
N GLU A 375 -15.50 36.85 27.69
CA GLU A 375 -14.47 37.89 27.80
C GLU A 375 -13.29 37.58 26.87
N ALA A 376 -13.17 38.33 25.77
CA ALA A 376 -12.11 38.17 24.78
C ALA A 376 -11.56 39.52 24.30
N SER A 377 -10.31 39.52 23.81
CA SER A 377 -9.61 40.73 23.38
C SER A 377 -10.08 41.31 22.06
N THR A 378 -10.81 40.55 21.24
CA THR A 378 -11.42 41.05 19.99
C THR A 378 -12.94 40.82 19.94
N PRO A 379 -13.71 41.71 19.28
CA PRO A 379 -15.14 41.49 19.07
C PRO A 379 -15.47 40.21 18.29
N THR A 380 -14.56 39.77 17.41
CA THR A 380 -14.77 38.57 16.57
C THR A 380 -14.65 37.28 17.37
N GLU A 381 -13.72 37.23 18.34
CA GLU A 381 -13.60 36.12 19.28
C GLU A 381 -14.76 36.14 20.29
N GLN A 382 -15.12 37.32 20.81
CA GLN A 382 -16.27 37.46 21.70
C GLN A 382 -17.57 36.96 21.05
N GLU A 383 -17.79 37.28 19.77
CA GLU A 383 -18.97 36.84 19.01
C GLU A 383 -18.96 35.32 18.73
N LYS A 384 -17.79 34.70 18.50
CA LYS A 384 -17.67 33.23 18.49
C LYS A 384 -18.01 32.59 19.84
N LEU A 385 -17.54 33.19 20.94
CA LEU A 385 -17.78 32.69 22.29
C LEU A 385 -19.28 32.79 22.66
N ARG A 386 -19.98 33.85 22.24
CA ARG A 386 -21.45 33.95 22.36
C ARG A 386 -22.15 32.79 21.66
N ARG A 387 -21.86 32.52 20.38
CA ARG A 387 -22.49 31.39 19.67
C ARG A 387 -22.24 30.03 20.32
N VAL A 388 -21.05 29.80 20.89
CA VAL A 388 -20.75 28.57 21.63
C VAL A 388 -21.52 28.52 22.96
N GLN A 389 -21.65 29.64 23.68
CA GLN A 389 -22.46 29.75 24.89
C GLN A 389 -23.95 29.52 24.60
N ASP A 390 -24.52 30.21 23.61
CA ASP A 390 -25.91 30.11 23.17
C ASP A 390 -26.26 28.69 22.67
N PHE A 391 -25.32 28.01 22.03
CA PHE A 391 -25.49 26.62 21.57
C PHE A 391 -25.52 25.62 22.74
N VAL A 392 -24.56 25.71 23.67
CA VAL A 392 -24.46 24.78 24.81
C VAL A 392 -25.56 25.01 25.84
N LEU A 393 -25.97 26.26 26.07
CA LEU A 393 -27.07 26.61 26.98
C LEU A 393 -28.47 26.48 26.34
N SER A 394 -28.57 25.93 25.13
CA SER A 394 -29.85 25.69 24.48
C SER A 394 -30.60 24.53 25.12
N GLU A 395 -31.91 24.71 25.38
CA GLU A 395 -32.79 23.65 25.89
C GLU A 395 -32.80 22.38 25.01
N SER A 396 -32.49 22.50 23.72
CA SER A 396 -32.41 21.36 22.78
C SER A 396 -31.03 20.71 22.70
N PHE A 397 -29.96 21.29 23.28
CA PHE A 397 -28.56 20.90 23.05
C PHE A 397 -28.32 19.39 23.11
N ALA A 398 -28.63 18.75 24.24
CA ALA A 398 -28.43 17.31 24.41
C ALA A 398 -29.30 16.47 23.45
N GLN A 399 -30.55 16.89 23.20
CA GLN A 399 -31.47 16.18 22.31
C GLN A 399 -31.03 16.29 20.84
N ASP A 400 -30.50 17.43 20.41
CA ASP A 400 -30.00 17.64 19.05
C ASP A 400 -28.73 16.82 18.80
N LEU A 401 -27.83 16.70 19.79
CA LEU A 401 -26.67 15.80 19.73
C LEU A 401 -27.11 14.32 19.65
N VAL A 402 -28.10 13.91 20.45
CA VAL A 402 -28.68 12.54 20.42
C VAL A 402 -29.35 12.26 19.08
N ASN A 403 -30.13 13.21 18.53
CA ASN A 403 -30.76 13.09 17.21
C ASN A 403 -29.71 12.99 16.09
N SER A 404 -28.66 13.80 16.15
CA SER A 404 -27.51 13.77 15.23
C SER A 404 -26.84 12.40 15.20
N LEU A 405 -26.57 11.83 16.38
CA LEU A 405 -25.99 10.49 16.51
C LEU A 405 -26.96 9.38 16.07
N ALA A 406 -28.26 9.53 16.33
CA ALA A 406 -29.27 8.59 15.86
C ALA A 406 -29.38 8.55 14.32
N ILE A 407 -28.94 9.60 13.60
CA ILE A 407 -28.79 9.62 12.15
C ILE A 407 -27.42 9.10 11.70
N LEU A 408 -26.31 9.57 12.28
CA LEU A 408 -24.96 9.32 11.76
C LEU A 408 -24.32 8.00 12.24
N ARG A 409 -24.67 7.50 13.44
CA ARG A 409 -24.03 6.29 14.01
C ARG A 409 -24.17 5.04 13.13
N PRO A 410 -25.31 4.73 12.48
CA PRO A 410 -25.42 3.58 11.56
C PRO A 410 -24.41 3.62 10.41
N LEU A 411 -24.20 4.80 9.80
CA LEU A 411 -23.19 4.98 8.74
C LEU A 411 -21.77 4.82 9.28
N GLN A 412 -21.47 5.39 10.46
CA GLN A 412 -20.17 5.25 11.10
C GLN A 412 -19.86 3.80 11.52
N GLN A 413 -20.87 3.03 11.93
CA GLN A 413 -20.75 1.60 12.24
C GLN A 413 -20.44 0.77 10.99
N GLN A 414 -21.21 0.95 9.91
CA GLN A 414 -20.95 0.27 8.63
C GLN A 414 -19.58 0.67 8.04
N LEU A 415 -19.21 1.95 8.10
CA LEU A 415 -17.88 2.41 7.67
C LEU A 415 -16.76 1.73 8.46
N LYS A 416 -16.91 1.60 9.79
CA LYS A 416 -15.92 0.93 10.65
C LYS A 416 -15.81 -0.56 10.31
N HIS A 417 -16.93 -1.26 10.12
CA HIS A 417 -16.96 -2.66 9.71
C HIS A 417 -16.15 -2.91 8.42
N PHE A 418 -16.31 -2.05 7.41
CA PHE A 418 -15.54 -2.14 6.16
C PHE A 418 -14.06 -1.71 6.28
N GLN A 419 -13.67 -0.98 7.33
CA GLN A 419 -12.28 -0.57 7.59
C GLN A 419 -11.50 -1.63 8.39
N ASP A 420 -12.11 -2.14 9.46
CA ASP A 420 -11.50 -3.02 10.45
C ASP A 420 -11.65 -4.50 10.06
N ASP A 421 -12.89 -4.99 9.93
CA ASP A 421 -13.21 -6.41 9.72
C ASP A 421 -12.99 -6.87 8.27
N ARG A 422 -13.10 -5.93 7.32
CA ARG A 422 -12.84 -6.14 5.87
C ARG A 422 -13.69 -7.27 5.24
N PRO A 423 -15.02 -7.23 5.37
CA PRO A 423 -15.91 -8.23 4.77
C PRO A 423 -15.79 -8.27 3.23
N PRO A 424 -16.15 -9.42 2.61
CA PRO A 424 -16.09 -9.60 1.16
C PRO A 424 -17.10 -8.72 0.41
N LEU A 425 -16.89 -8.55 -0.91
CA LEU A 425 -17.75 -7.72 -1.79
C LEU A 425 -19.26 -8.03 -1.71
N SER A 426 -19.63 -9.26 -1.32
CA SER A 426 -21.02 -9.67 -1.16
C SER A 426 -21.78 -8.86 -0.12
N HIS A 427 -21.09 -8.32 0.89
CA HIS A 427 -21.68 -7.54 1.98
C HIS A 427 -22.01 -6.09 1.57
N VAL A 428 -21.47 -5.60 0.46
CA VAL A 428 -21.65 -4.21 0.02
C VAL A 428 -23.12 -3.91 -0.31
N PHE A 429 -23.81 -4.78 -1.06
CA PHE A 429 -25.22 -4.54 -1.39
C PHE A 429 -26.15 -4.63 -0.15
N PRO A 430 -26.04 -5.66 0.72
CA PRO A 430 -26.71 -5.71 2.03
C PRO A 430 -26.53 -4.45 2.87
N CYS A 431 -25.31 -3.92 3.02
CA CYS A 431 -25.03 -2.71 3.80
C CYS A 431 -25.94 -1.53 3.41
N PHE A 432 -26.09 -1.27 2.11
CA PHE A 432 -26.95 -0.16 1.65
C PHE A 432 -28.44 -0.47 1.81
N VAL A 433 -28.88 -1.72 1.62
CA VAL A 433 -30.26 -2.16 1.88
C VAL A 433 -30.61 -2.06 3.38
N GLU A 434 -29.68 -2.43 4.26
CA GLU A 434 -29.81 -2.28 5.71
C GLU A 434 -29.91 -0.81 6.10
N LEU A 435 -29.04 0.05 5.59
CA LEU A 435 -29.10 1.50 5.84
C LEU A 435 -30.45 2.10 5.42
N LEU A 436 -30.94 1.80 4.20
CA LEU A 436 -32.27 2.23 3.75
C LEU A 436 -33.38 1.75 4.70
N THR A 437 -33.31 0.49 5.14
CA THR A 437 -34.26 -0.08 6.11
C THR A 437 -34.21 0.67 7.44
N VAL A 438 -33.01 0.87 8.00
CA VAL A 438 -32.78 1.58 9.26
C VAL A 438 -33.28 3.02 9.22
N TYR A 439 -33.14 3.75 8.11
CA TYR A 439 -33.69 5.10 7.99
C TYR A 439 -35.20 5.12 7.78
N SER A 440 -35.78 4.14 7.09
CA SER A 440 -37.23 4.03 6.91
C SER A 440 -37.97 3.90 8.24
N LEU A 441 -37.40 3.15 9.19
CA LEU A 441 -37.97 2.83 10.50
C LEU A 441 -37.89 3.97 11.54
N LYS A 442 -37.13 5.05 11.31
CA LYS A 442 -37.00 6.16 12.29
C LYS A 442 -38.24 7.05 12.29
N GLU A 443 -39.27 6.73 13.06
CA GLU A 443 -40.58 7.41 13.01
C GLU A 443 -40.51 8.94 13.21
N TRP A 444 -39.59 9.42 14.05
CA TRP A 444 -39.40 10.85 14.33
C TRP A 444 -38.83 11.68 13.17
N VAL A 445 -38.21 11.04 12.17
CA VAL A 445 -37.62 11.71 11.00
C VAL A 445 -38.71 11.95 9.96
N SER A 446 -38.83 13.18 9.45
CA SER A 446 -39.93 13.51 8.52
C SER A 446 -39.81 12.75 7.19
N LYS A 447 -40.95 12.58 6.51
CA LYS A 447 -41.00 11.93 5.17
C LYS A 447 -40.09 12.62 4.14
N LYS A 448 -39.89 13.94 4.25
CA LYS A 448 -38.99 14.71 3.38
C LYS A 448 -37.53 14.34 3.64
N GLU A 449 -37.11 14.32 4.91
CA GLU A 449 -35.73 14.00 5.30
C GLU A 449 -35.39 12.54 5.01
N LYS A 450 -36.32 11.61 5.24
CA LYS A 450 -36.16 10.21 4.82
C LYS A 450 -35.93 10.08 3.31
N ALA A 451 -36.65 10.85 2.49
CA ALA A 451 -36.44 10.86 1.03
C ALA A 451 -35.08 11.42 0.64
N LEU A 452 -34.61 12.50 1.30
CA LEU A 452 -33.28 13.07 1.08
C LEU A 452 -32.16 12.08 1.43
N ILE A 453 -32.21 11.47 2.61
CA ILE A 453 -31.25 10.43 3.05
C ILE A 453 -31.29 9.23 2.07
N THR A 454 -32.49 8.80 1.66
CA THR A 454 -32.67 7.71 0.67
C THR A 454 -32.00 8.05 -0.66
N SER A 455 -32.10 9.30 -1.12
CA SER A 455 -31.41 9.76 -2.33
C SER A 455 -29.90 9.63 -2.18
N CYS A 456 -29.30 10.19 -1.13
CA CYS A 456 -27.85 10.12 -0.89
C CYS A 456 -27.34 8.67 -0.80
N VAL A 457 -28.05 7.79 -0.05
CA VAL A 457 -27.70 6.36 0.07
C VAL A 457 -27.74 5.67 -1.30
N THR A 458 -28.78 5.93 -2.10
CA THR A 458 -28.97 5.33 -3.43
C THR A 458 -27.95 5.85 -4.45
N GLU A 459 -27.67 7.16 -4.44
CA GLU A 459 -26.68 7.80 -5.30
C GLU A 459 -25.26 7.30 -5.01
N ARG A 460 -24.90 7.14 -3.73
CA ARG A 460 -23.59 6.59 -3.34
C ARG A 460 -23.44 5.11 -3.64
N LEU A 461 -24.51 4.30 -3.54
CA LEU A 461 -24.51 2.93 -4.05
C LEU A 461 -24.28 2.91 -5.57
N ASN A 462 -25.07 3.68 -6.32
CA ASN A 462 -24.96 3.76 -7.79
C ASN A 462 -23.59 4.29 -8.26
N ALA A 463 -22.93 5.13 -7.47
CA ALA A 463 -21.58 5.62 -7.77
C ALA A 463 -20.49 4.54 -7.61
N ILE A 464 -20.73 3.45 -6.87
CA ILE A 464 -19.76 2.34 -6.68
C ILE A 464 -20.17 1.01 -7.31
N TYR A 465 -21.46 0.78 -7.52
CA TYR A 465 -21.98 -0.50 -7.99
C TYR A 465 -21.51 -0.84 -9.41
N ASP A 466 -21.16 -2.11 -9.61
CA ASP A 466 -20.66 -2.68 -10.86
C ASP A 466 -20.89 -4.21 -10.77
N ASP A 467 -20.60 -4.96 -11.84
CA ASP A 467 -20.94 -6.39 -11.92
C ASP A 467 -20.28 -7.24 -10.81
N SER A 468 -19.12 -6.83 -10.27
CA SER A 468 -18.44 -7.52 -9.16
C SER A 468 -19.28 -7.62 -7.89
N HIS A 469 -20.01 -6.56 -7.54
CA HIS A 469 -20.90 -6.53 -6.39
C HIS A 469 -22.08 -7.48 -6.57
N GLY A 470 -22.67 -7.50 -7.78
CA GLY A 470 -23.77 -8.41 -8.13
C GLY A 470 -23.35 -9.88 -8.10
N VAL A 471 -22.22 -10.20 -8.73
CA VAL A 471 -21.65 -11.56 -8.78
C VAL A 471 -21.31 -12.05 -7.37
N ALA A 472 -20.64 -11.24 -6.55
CA ALA A 472 -20.30 -11.62 -5.18
C ALA A 472 -21.56 -11.89 -4.33
N TYR A 473 -22.57 -11.01 -4.41
CA TYR A 473 -23.83 -11.17 -3.67
C TYR A 473 -24.68 -12.37 -4.15
N MET A 474 -24.54 -12.79 -5.43
CA MET A 474 -25.17 -14.02 -5.94
C MET A 474 -24.40 -15.32 -5.63
N LEU A 475 -23.06 -15.27 -5.50
CA LEU A 475 -22.22 -16.44 -5.22
C LEU A 475 -21.91 -16.64 -3.72
N ASP A 476 -22.37 -15.75 -2.86
CA ASP A 476 -22.30 -15.90 -1.40
C ASP A 476 -23.47 -16.77 -0.90
N PRO A 477 -23.24 -17.92 -0.24
CA PRO A 477 -24.30 -18.78 0.28
C PRO A 477 -25.13 -18.11 1.39
N LEU A 478 -24.61 -17.08 2.07
CA LEU A 478 -25.36 -16.29 3.05
C LEU A 478 -26.52 -15.51 2.39
N TYR A 479 -26.38 -15.13 1.12
CA TYR A 479 -27.27 -14.17 0.46
C TYR A 479 -27.93 -14.66 -0.84
N MET A 480 -27.21 -15.39 -1.71
CA MET A 480 -27.71 -15.94 -2.98
C MET A 480 -28.47 -14.96 -3.92
N GLY A 481 -28.20 -13.66 -3.81
CA GLY A 481 -28.93 -12.63 -4.56
C GLY A 481 -30.35 -12.34 -4.06
N GLU A 482 -30.73 -12.73 -2.85
CA GLU A 482 -32.12 -12.71 -2.36
C GLU A 482 -32.86 -11.39 -2.62
N SER A 483 -32.29 -10.26 -2.17
CA SER A 483 -32.89 -8.91 -2.26
C SER A 483 -32.83 -8.25 -3.65
N PHE A 484 -32.35 -8.93 -4.70
CA PHE A 484 -32.46 -8.43 -6.07
C PHE A 484 -33.86 -8.67 -6.66
N ASP A 485 -34.34 -7.75 -7.49
CA ASP A 485 -35.46 -8.05 -8.39
C ASP A 485 -35.03 -9.03 -9.50
N GLU A 486 -36.01 -9.55 -10.25
CA GLU A 486 -35.72 -10.54 -11.29
C GLU A 486 -34.91 -9.93 -12.46
N THR A 487 -35.08 -8.63 -12.76
CA THR A 487 -34.28 -7.94 -13.78
C THR A 487 -32.80 -7.97 -13.42
N LYS A 488 -32.47 -7.56 -12.19
CA LYS A 488 -31.09 -7.56 -11.67
C LYS A 488 -30.52 -8.98 -11.55
N LYS A 489 -31.34 -9.97 -11.15
CA LYS A 489 -30.95 -11.39 -11.17
C LYS A 489 -30.58 -11.86 -12.57
N GLN A 490 -31.32 -11.47 -13.61
CA GLN A 490 -31.03 -11.84 -14.99
C GLN A 490 -29.84 -11.07 -15.59
N GLU A 491 -29.65 -9.80 -15.24
CA GLU A 491 -28.44 -9.03 -15.59
C GLU A 491 -27.16 -9.71 -15.06
N VAL A 492 -27.15 -10.06 -13.77
CA VAL A 492 -25.99 -10.70 -13.14
C VAL A 492 -25.79 -12.13 -13.66
N LYS A 493 -26.86 -12.92 -13.85
CA LYS A 493 -26.78 -14.23 -14.54
C LYS A 493 -26.15 -14.10 -15.93
N SER A 494 -26.53 -13.09 -16.71
CA SER A 494 -25.95 -12.80 -18.02
C SER A 494 -24.47 -12.41 -17.96
N PHE A 495 -24.03 -11.67 -16.93
CA PHE A 495 -22.60 -11.46 -16.69
C PHE A 495 -21.87 -12.76 -16.34
N ILE A 496 -22.39 -13.54 -15.40
CA ILE A 496 -21.79 -14.81 -14.95
C ILE A 496 -21.60 -15.76 -16.15
N SER A 497 -22.61 -15.92 -17.00
CA SER A 497 -22.51 -16.72 -18.22
C SER A 497 -21.41 -16.22 -19.16
N ARG A 498 -21.39 -14.92 -19.49
CA ARG A 498 -20.39 -14.32 -20.40
C ARG A 498 -18.95 -14.42 -19.86
N PHE A 499 -18.77 -14.33 -18.54
CA PHE A 499 -17.46 -14.55 -17.92
C PHE A 499 -17.00 -16.00 -18.09
N CYS A 500 -17.88 -16.96 -17.83
CA CYS A 500 -17.58 -18.38 -17.98
C CYS A 500 -17.32 -18.76 -19.45
N GLU A 501 -18.10 -18.24 -20.40
CA GLU A 501 -17.85 -18.41 -21.84
C GLU A 501 -16.46 -17.90 -22.26
N HIS A 502 -16.02 -16.75 -21.73
CA HIS A 502 -14.70 -16.18 -22.01
C HIS A 502 -13.55 -17.06 -21.47
N GLU A 503 -13.76 -17.76 -20.35
CA GLU A 503 -12.80 -18.75 -19.82
C GLU A 503 -12.96 -20.14 -20.47
N GLY A 504 -13.80 -20.28 -21.52
CA GLY A 504 -13.98 -21.50 -22.32
C GLY A 504 -15.01 -22.50 -21.77
N LEU A 505 -15.93 -22.04 -20.91
CA LEU A 505 -16.90 -22.88 -20.19
C LEU A 505 -18.33 -22.71 -20.76
N SER A 506 -19.20 -23.71 -20.54
CA SER A 506 -20.57 -23.69 -21.07
C SER A 506 -21.49 -22.79 -20.25
N ALA A 507 -22.21 -21.87 -20.91
CA ALA A 507 -23.22 -21.02 -20.29
C ALA A 507 -24.36 -21.84 -19.65
N ASP A 508 -24.93 -22.81 -20.37
CA ASP A 508 -25.99 -23.68 -19.86
C ASP A 508 -25.55 -24.47 -18.63
N THR A 509 -24.30 -24.95 -18.63
CA THR A 509 -23.69 -25.66 -17.50
C THR A 509 -23.47 -24.72 -16.30
N THR A 510 -23.13 -23.45 -16.57
CA THR A 510 -22.97 -22.40 -15.55
C THR A 510 -24.31 -22.04 -14.91
N LEU A 511 -25.37 -21.85 -15.71
CA LEU A 511 -26.73 -21.59 -15.23
C LEU A 511 -27.29 -22.78 -14.43
N THR A 512 -27.03 -24.02 -14.90
CA THR A 512 -27.38 -25.25 -14.17
C THR A 512 -26.66 -25.32 -12.82
N GLN A 513 -25.38 -24.94 -12.76
CA GLN A 513 -24.62 -24.85 -11.51
C GLN A 513 -25.19 -23.77 -10.56
N LEU A 514 -25.71 -22.63 -11.06
CA LEU A 514 -26.31 -21.59 -10.21
C LEU A 514 -27.61 -22.05 -9.54
N GLU A 515 -28.48 -22.75 -10.26
CA GLU A 515 -29.72 -23.25 -9.65
C GLU A 515 -29.43 -24.44 -8.70
N LYS A 516 -28.47 -25.31 -9.05
CA LYS A 516 -27.95 -26.34 -8.12
C LYS A 516 -27.31 -25.76 -6.85
N LEU A 517 -26.66 -24.59 -6.94
CA LEU A 517 -26.07 -23.93 -5.77
C LEU A 517 -27.17 -23.58 -4.75
N LYS A 518 -28.30 -23.02 -5.21
CA LYS A 518 -29.43 -22.68 -4.33
C LYS A 518 -30.03 -23.90 -3.63
N THR A 519 -30.23 -25.01 -4.33
CA THR A 519 -30.74 -26.24 -3.71
C THR A 519 -29.75 -26.76 -2.68
N THR A 520 -28.46 -26.82 -3.03
CA THR A 520 -27.38 -27.26 -2.12
C THR A 520 -27.28 -26.38 -0.87
N VAL A 521 -27.44 -25.06 -0.97
CA VAL A 521 -27.42 -24.15 0.19
C VAL A 521 -28.70 -24.28 1.03
N THR A 522 -29.86 -24.53 0.42
CA THR A 522 -31.11 -24.80 1.15
C THR A 522 -31.02 -26.12 1.92
N GLU A 523 -30.48 -27.18 1.29
CA GLU A 523 -30.19 -28.45 1.95
C GLU A 523 -29.15 -28.29 3.07
N LEU A 524 -28.11 -27.46 2.88
CA LEU A 524 -27.11 -27.17 3.91
C LEU A 524 -27.73 -26.49 5.13
N LYS A 525 -28.59 -25.48 4.93
CA LYS A 525 -29.36 -24.79 5.98
C LYS A 525 -30.28 -25.73 6.77
N GLN A 526 -30.82 -26.77 6.14
CA GLN A 526 -31.76 -27.71 6.76
C GLN A 526 -31.06 -28.90 7.44
N ASN A 527 -30.06 -29.48 6.77
CA ASN A 527 -29.47 -30.78 7.13
C ASN A 527 -28.10 -30.67 7.82
N ASN A 528 -27.44 -29.51 7.77
CA ASN A 528 -26.13 -29.30 8.41
C ASN A 528 -26.04 -27.91 9.06
N GLN A 529 -26.92 -27.68 10.04
CA GLN A 529 -26.98 -26.44 10.82
C GLN A 529 -25.64 -26.08 11.50
N ALA A 530 -24.82 -27.07 11.87
CA ALA A 530 -23.51 -26.83 12.47
C ALA A 530 -22.52 -26.18 11.47
N TYR A 531 -22.40 -26.73 10.25
CA TYR A 531 -21.59 -26.09 9.20
C TYR A 531 -22.19 -24.74 8.78
N TRP A 532 -23.52 -24.62 8.75
CA TRP A 532 -24.19 -23.34 8.47
C TRP A 532 -23.82 -22.26 9.50
N GLN A 533 -23.80 -22.58 10.79
CA GLN A 533 -23.36 -21.67 11.85
C GLN A 533 -21.89 -21.27 11.71
N LEU A 534 -21.01 -22.16 11.24
CA LEU A 534 -19.60 -21.84 10.97
C LEU A 534 -19.42 -20.90 9.76
N LEU A 535 -20.30 -20.96 8.75
CA LEU A 535 -20.35 -19.94 7.69
C LEU A 535 -20.83 -18.60 8.25
N GLN A 536 -21.92 -18.60 9.04
CA GLN A 536 -22.49 -17.37 9.61
C GLN A 536 -21.54 -16.64 10.57
N SER A 537 -20.68 -17.36 11.27
CA SER A 537 -19.65 -16.77 12.15
C SER A 537 -18.34 -16.42 11.44
N GLY A 538 -18.22 -16.68 10.13
CA GLY A 538 -16.99 -16.52 9.37
C GLY A 538 -15.87 -17.51 9.73
N ALA A 539 -16.15 -18.52 10.57
CA ALA A 539 -15.18 -19.54 10.97
C ALA A 539 -14.83 -20.51 9.82
N VAL A 540 -15.73 -20.67 8.84
CA VAL A 540 -15.41 -21.16 7.50
C VAL A 540 -15.51 -19.98 6.54
N SER A 541 -14.41 -19.66 5.86
CA SER A 541 -14.40 -18.54 4.92
C SER A 541 -15.14 -18.88 3.62
N LEU A 542 -15.57 -17.85 2.88
CA LEU A 542 -16.14 -18.04 1.53
C LEU A 542 -15.14 -18.70 0.57
N HIS A 543 -13.84 -18.45 0.73
CA HIS A 543 -12.81 -19.12 -0.06
C HIS A 543 -12.85 -20.63 0.19
N ASP A 544 -12.91 -21.06 1.45
CA ASP A 544 -12.82 -22.47 1.83
C ASP A 544 -14.12 -23.23 1.47
N PHE A 545 -15.29 -22.59 1.67
CA PHE A 545 -16.58 -23.07 1.17
C PHE A 545 -16.55 -23.41 -0.32
N TRP A 546 -15.93 -22.54 -1.13
CA TRP A 546 -15.81 -22.74 -2.57
C TRP A 546 -14.73 -23.77 -2.93
N MET A 547 -13.61 -23.81 -2.22
CA MET A 547 -12.54 -24.81 -2.41
C MET A 547 -13.01 -26.25 -2.13
N GLU A 548 -13.77 -26.47 -1.05
CA GLU A 548 -14.43 -27.77 -0.76
C GLU A 548 -15.33 -28.25 -1.91
N ARG A 549 -15.97 -27.31 -2.61
CA ARG A 549 -17.03 -27.59 -3.59
C ARG A 549 -16.59 -27.41 -5.05
N ARG A 550 -15.27 -27.26 -5.28
CA ARG A 550 -14.62 -27.09 -6.59
C ARG A 550 -15.06 -28.13 -7.64
N GLU A 551 -15.29 -29.37 -7.22
CA GLU A 551 -15.69 -30.49 -8.09
C GLU A 551 -17.21 -30.55 -8.31
N GLN A 552 -17.99 -29.95 -7.42
CA GLN A 552 -19.46 -29.89 -7.54
C GLN A 552 -19.93 -28.72 -8.41
N PHE A 553 -19.13 -27.65 -8.48
CA PHE A 553 -19.41 -26.40 -9.22
C PHE A 553 -18.15 -25.85 -9.92
N PRO A 554 -17.50 -26.60 -10.82
CA PRO A 554 -16.20 -26.22 -11.38
C PRO A 554 -16.20 -24.90 -12.16
N HIS A 555 -17.34 -24.48 -12.73
CA HIS A 555 -17.44 -23.21 -13.46
C HIS A 555 -17.58 -22.04 -12.48
N LEU A 556 -18.51 -22.16 -11.52
CA LEU A 556 -18.72 -21.11 -10.51
C LEU A 556 -17.53 -20.96 -9.56
N HIS A 557 -16.82 -22.04 -9.24
CA HIS A 557 -15.62 -22.01 -8.41
C HIS A 557 -14.52 -21.09 -8.99
N GLN A 558 -14.27 -21.16 -10.30
CA GLN A 558 -13.24 -20.31 -10.97
C GLN A 558 -13.56 -18.82 -10.83
N LEU A 559 -14.84 -18.46 -10.98
CA LEU A 559 -15.39 -17.12 -10.83
C LEU A 559 -15.48 -16.69 -9.35
N ALA A 560 -15.91 -17.56 -8.45
CA ALA A 560 -16.02 -17.29 -7.02
C ALA A 560 -14.65 -16.97 -6.41
N VAL A 561 -13.65 -17.81 -6.66
CA VAL A 561 -12.27 -17.56 -6.18
C VAL A 561 -11.64 -16.36 -6.89
N ALA A 562 -12.18 -15.90 -8.03
CA ALA A 562 -11.79 -14.62 -8.64
C ALA A 562 -12.47 -13.42 -7.95
N VAL A 563 -13.78 -13.46 -7.71
CA VAL A 563 -14.53 -12.32 -7.13
C VAL A 563 -14.27 -12.14 -5.64
N PHE A 564 -14.05 -13.23 -4.88
CA PHE A 564 -13.70 -13.17 -3.45
C PHE A 564 -12.21 -12.91 -3.19
N ALA A 565 -11.37 -12.85 -4.23
CA ALA A 565 -10.02 -12.28 -4.15
C ALA A 565 -10.00 -10.74 -4.31
N LEU A 566 -11.16 -10.11 -4.55
CA LEU A 566 -11.31 -8.67 -4.69
C LEU A 566 -11.67 -8.01 -3.35
N SER A 567 -11.13 -6.81 -3.12
CA SER A 567 -11.39 -6.02 -1.90
C SER A 567 -12.56 -5.06 -2.10
N ALA A 568 -13.47 -4.96 -1.12
CA ALA A 568 -14.52 -3.94 -1.14
C ALA A 568 -13.97 -2.49 -0.98
N SER A 569 -12.72 -2.34 -0.53
CA SER A 569 -12.07 -1.05 -0.31
C SER A 569 -10.77 -0.91 -1.11
N SER A 570 -10.51 0.30 -1.63
CA SER A 570 -9.22 0.68 -2.21
C SER A 570 -8.18 1.13 -1.19
N THR A 571 -8.58 1.47 0.05
CA THR A 571 -7.66 1.92 1.10
C THR A 571 -6.96 0.74 1.79
N CYS A 572 -5.64 0.86 1.96
CA CYS A 572 -4.83 -0.06 2.76
C CYS A 572 -5.21 -0.01 4.26
N ARG A 573 -4.64 -0.90 5.09
CA ARG A 573 -4.73 -0.77 6.57
C ARG A 573 -4.24 0.62 6.98
N ALA A 574 -4.93 1.25 7.93
CA ALA A 574 -4.59 2.60 8.35
C ALA A 574 -3.16 2.70 8.93
N PRO A 575 -2.38 3.76 8.62
CA PRO A 575 -2.70 4.87 7.72
C PRO A 575 -2.65 4.49 6.23
N SER A 576 -3.52 5.10 5.42
CA SER A 576 -3.67 4.82 3.99
C SER A 576 -2.40 5.11 3.16
N PHE A 577 -2.31 4.60 1.93
CA PHE A 577 -1.08 4.74 1.14
C PHE A 577 -0.81 6.19 0.69
N GLY A 578 -1.85 7.00 0.52
CA GLY A 578 -1.72 8.46 0.32
C GLY A 578 -1.10 9.14 1.53
N MET A 579 -1.63 8.89 2.74
CA MET A 579 -1.09 9.44 4.00
C MET A 579 0.35 8.96 4.29
N GLN A 580 0.66 7.70 3.99
CA GLN A 580 2.04 7.19 4.08
C GLN A 580 2.97 7.88 3.09
N SER A 581 2.55 8.07 1.83
CA SER A 581 3.31 8.80 0.82
C SER A 581 3.54 10.26 1.24
N PHE A 582 2.52 10.94 1.77
CA PHE A 582 2.63 12.30 2.30
C PHE A 582 3.60 12.37 3.51
N THR A 583 3.63 11.36 4.37
CA THR A 583 4.58 11.29 5.51
C THR A 583 6.03 11.28 5.03
N VAL A 584 6.32 10.63 3.89
CA VAL A 584 7.66 10.65 3.27
C VAL A 584 7.90 11.96 2.54
N HIS A 585 6.94 12.43 1.73
CA HIS A 585 7.09 13.67 0.95
C HIS A 585 7.28 14.91 1.84
N SER A 586 6.48 15.09 2.89
CA SER A 586 6.62 16.22 3.83
C SER A 586 8.01 16.28 4.50
N ARG A 587 8.62 15.13 4.80
CA ARG A 587 9.96 15.03 5.42
C ARG A 587 11.12 15.14 4.43
N PHE A 588 10.96 14.62 3.21
CA PHE A 588 12.08 14.38 2.29
C PHE A 588 12.00 15.09 0.93
N ASN A 589 10.86 15.67 0.51
CA ASN A 589 10.73 16.31 -0.81
C ASN A 589 11.63 17.55 -1.01
N ARG A 590 12.13 18.15 0.08
CA ARG A 590 13.16 19.23 0.03
C ARG A 590 14.60 18.73 0.23
N LYS A 591 14.80 17.43 0.48
CA LYS A 591 16.10 16.79 0.75
C LYS A 591 16.54 15.84 -0.36
N LEU A 592 15.60 15.10 -0.97
CA LEU A 592 15.87 14.04 -1.95
C LEU A 592 15.35 14.40 -3.35
N PRO A 593 16.06 14.04 -4.43
CA PRO A 593 15.52 14.12 -5.78
C PRO A 593 14.33 13.14 -5.97
N PRO A 594 13.42 13.38 -6.94
CA PRO A 594 12.20 12.57 -7.10
C PRO A 594 12.42 11.06 -7.27
N GLY A 595 13.53 10.65 -7.92
CA GLY A 595 13.86 9.23 -8.10
C GLY A 595 14.21 8.52 -6.79
N GLN A 596 14.98 9.17 -5.91
CA GLN A 596 15.26 8.70 -4.55
C GLN A 596 14.00 8.74 -3.69
N LEU A 597 13.20 9.81 -3.79
CA LEU A 597 11.97 9.95 -3.03
C LEU A 597 10.97 8.83 -3.32
N HIS A 598 10.76 8.48 -4.59
CA HIS A 598 9.93 7.33 -5.01
C HIS A 598 10.43 6.00 -4.42
N LYS A 599 11.75 5.75 -4.48
CA LYS A 599 12.36 4.55 -3.89
C LYS A 599 12.13 4.47 -2.38
N LEU A 600 12.29 5.58 -1.67
CA LEU A 600 12.09 5.67 -0.23
C LEU A 600 10.62 5.41 0.15
N THR A 601 9.66 6.04 -0.55
CA THR A 601 8.23 5.81 -0.35
C THR A 601 7.86 4.33 -0.57
N HIS A 602 8.39 3.69 -1.62
CA HIS A 602 8.14 2.27 -1.87
C HIS A 602 8.68 1.37 -0.74
N VAL A 603 9.87 1.66 -0.20
CA VAL A 603 10.42 0.88 0.93
C VAL A 603 9.58 1.10 2.18
N PHE A 604 9.27 2.34 2.54
CA PHE A 604 8.48 2.71 3.73
C PHE A 604 7.07 2.10 3.72
N CYS A 605 6.35 2.18 2.61
CA CYS A 605 4.99 1.63 2.52
C CYS A 605 4.95 0.09 2.59
N ASN A 606 5.98 -0.61 2.09
CA ASN A 606 6.03 -2.08 2.04
C ASN A 606 6.79 -2.74 3.22
N SER A 607 7.37 -1.96 4.14
CA SER A 607 8.06 -2.49 5.33
C SER A 607 7.16 -2.61 6.56
N ARG A 608 6.10 -1.79 6.67
CA ARG A 608 5.34 -1.64 7.92
C ARG A 608 4.54 -2.90 8.31
N GLU A 609 4.13 -3.74 7.34
CA GLU A 609 3.49 -5.02 7.63
C GLU A 609 4.39 -6.00 8.41
N GLU A 610 5.73 -5.86 8.35
CA GLU A 610 6.66 -6.66 9.18
C GLU A 610 6.69 -6.18 10.64
N THR A 611 6.44 -4.89 10.86
CA THR A 611 6.51 -4.25 12.18
C THR A 611 5.28 -4.53 13.05
N SER A 612 4.08 -4.63 12.46
CA SER A 612 2.86 -5.01 13.20
C SER A 612 2.89 -6.45 13.67
N THR A 613 3.30 -7.40 12.81
CA THR A 613 3.48 -8.81 13.20
C THR A 613 4.56 -9.01 14.27
N SER A 614 5.54 -8.10 14.37
CA SER A 614 6.57 -8.14 15.42
C SER A 614 6.07 -7.60 16.77
N ALA A 615 5.11 -6.68 16.78
CA ALA A 615 4.54 -6.12 18.00
C ALA A 615 3.61 -7.11 18.72
N SER A 616 2.82 -7.89 17.98
CA SER A 616 1.90 -8.90 18.51
C SER A 616 2.57 -10.18 19.06
N GLN A 617 3.87 -10.15 19.32
CA GLN A 617 4.64 -11.26 19.92
C GLN A 617 5.49 -10.82 21.14
N ILE A 618 5.32 -9.59 21.63
CA ILE A 618 6.09 -9.03 22.76
C ILE A 618 5.16 -8.28 23.75
N LEU A 619 3.92 -8.77 23.87
CA LEU A 619 2.94 -8.46 24.93
C LEU A 619 2.20 -9.76 25.28
#